data_AF-A0AAX6F8H4-F1
#
_entry.id   AF-A0AAX6F8H4-F1
#
_cell.length_a   1.000
_cell.length_b   1.000
_cell.length_c   1.000
_cell.angle_alpha   90.00
_cell.angle_beta   90.00
_cell.angle_gamma   90.00
#
_symmetry.space_group_name_H-M   'P 1'
#
loop_
_entity.id
_entity.type
_entity.pdbx_description
1 polymer ?
#
loop_
_entity_poly.entity_id
_entity_poly.type
_entity_poly.pdbx_seq_one_letter_code
_entity_poly.pdbx_strand_id
1 'polypeptide(L)'
;MQNRNTFSWVKEQMTRSISILIMIYVITRASILNAYSIFVQQGYENSREATGRIVYANCHLANKPVDIEVPQAVLPDTVFEAVV
;
A
#
# COMPACT_ATOMS: atom_id res chain seq x y z
N MET A 1 47.57 -21.97 -5.95
CA MET A 1 47.12 -20.55 -6.03
C MET A 1 45.78 -20.37 -6.75
N GLN A 2 45.45 -21.18 -7.76
CA GLN A 2 44.25 -21.01 -8.61
C GLN A 2 42.89 -21.21 -7.88
N ASN A 3 42.83 -22.10 -6.89
CA ASN A 3 41.58 -22.44 -6.15
C ASN A 3 41.06 -21.29 -5.25
N ARG A 4 41.94 -20.44 -4.70
CA ARG A 4 41.52 -19.30 -3.85
C ARG A 4 40.78 -18.23 -4.66
N ASN A 5 41.19 -18.02 -5.92
CA ASN A 5 40.59 -17.02 -6.81
C ASN A 5 39.25 -17.50 -7.39
N THR A 6 39.10 -18.80 -7.63
CA THR A 6 37.81 -19.38 -8.04
C THR A 6 36.81 -19.36 -6.89
N PHE A 7 37.25 -19.65 -5.66
CA PHE A 7 36.39 -19.57 -4.48
C PHE A 7 35.94 -18.12 -4.19
N SER A 8 36.84 -17.14 -4.31
CA SER A 8 36.47 -15.73 -4.15
C SER A 8 35.51 -15.26 -5.23
N TRP A 9 35.71 -15.67 -6.49
CA TRP A 9 34.83 -15.35 -7.61
C TRP A 9 33.42 -15.96 -7.43
N VAL A 10 33.34 -17.21 -6.97
CA VAL A 10 32.06 -17.88 -6.65
C VAL A 10 31.35 -17.17 -5.50
N LYS A 11 32.07 -16.76 -4.44
CA LYS A 11 31.50 -16.02 -3.30
C LYS A 11 30.93 -14.68 -3.73
N GLU A 12 31.64 -13.96 -4.60
CA GLU A 12 31.19 -12.67 -5.13
C GLU A 12 29.95 -12.81 -6.01
N GLN A 13 29.91 -13.83 -6.86
CA GLN A 13 28.72 -14.17 -7.65
C GLN A 13 27.52 -14.56 -6.77
N MET A 14 27.73 -15.34 -5.70
CA MET A 14 26.67 -15.64 -4.74
C MET A 14 26.16 -14.39 -4.01
N THR A 15 27.05 -13.47 -3.64
CA THR A 15 26.65 -12.24 -2.94
C THR A 15 25.83 -11.33 -3.86
N ARG A 16 26.22 -11.24 -5.14
CA ARG A 16 25.48 -10.49 -6.16
C ARG A 16 24.12 -11.12 -6.45
N SER A 17 24.04 -12.44 -6.59
CA SER A 17 22.76 -13.13 -6.84
C SER A 17 21.79 -12.99 -5.67
N ILE A 18 22.27 -13.09 -4.43
CA ILE A 18 21.47 -12.84 -3.22
C ILE A 18 20.97 -11.39 -3.19
N SER A 19 21.82 -10.40 -3.50
CA SER A 19 21.42 -8.99 -3.53
C SER A 19 20.33 -8.72 -4.57
N ILE A 20 20.43 -9.35 -5.75
CA ILE A 20 19.42 -9.24 -6.81
C ILE A 20 18.09 -9.89 -6.38
N LEU A 21 18.13 -11.06 -5.73
CA LEU A 21 16.94 -11.73 -5.21
C LEU A 21 16.21 -10.88 -4.15
N ILE A 22 16.96 -10.23 -3.26
CA ILE A 22 16.40 -9.32 -2.24
C ILE A 22 15.72 -8.12 -2.91
N MET A 23 16.34 -7.51 -3.91
CA MET A 23 15.75 -6.40 -4.68
C MET A 23 14.44 -6.81 -5.35
N ILE A 24 14.41 -7.97 -6.01
CA ILE A 24 13.20 -8.50 -6.67
C ILE A 24 12.08 -8.78 -5.66
N TYR A 25 12.42 -9.31 -4.49
CA TYR A 25 11.46 -9.57 -3.41
C TYR A 25 10.81 -8.27 -2.89
N VAL A 26 11.59 -7.19 -2.73
CA VAL A 26 11.07 -5.89 -2.29
C VAL A 26 10.11 -5.29 -3.34
N ILE A 27 10.47 -5.36 -4.62
CA ILE A 27 9.66 -4.80 -5.72
C ILE A 27 8.31 -5.52 -5.83
N THR A 28 8.30 -6.85 -5.72
CA THR A 28 7.07 -7.65 -5.82
C THR A 28 6.14 -7.48 -4.61
N ARG A 29 6.67 -7.09 -3.44
CA ARG A 29 5.84 -6.79 -2.25
C ARG A 29 5.09 -5.47 -2.36
N ALA A 30 5.66 -4.46 -3.02
CA ALA A 30 5.03 -3.15 -3.16
C ALA A 30 3.74 -3.20 -3.99
N SER A 31 3.67 -4.10 -4.98
CA SER A 31 2.53 -4.24 -5.90
C SER A 31 1.34 -5.03 -5.34
N ILE A 32 1.44 -5.66 -4.16
CA ILE A 32 0.37 -6.51 -3.57
C ILE A 32 -0.38 -5.79 -2.43
N LEU A 33 -0.06 -4.53 -2.13
CA LEU A 33 -0.77 -3.79 -1.08
C LEU A 33 -2.14 -3.30 -1.57
N ASN A 34 -3.14 -4.17 -1.46
CA ASN A 34 -4.53 -3.74 -1.43
C ASN A 34 -4.72 -2.82 -0.20
N ALA A 35 -5.16 -1.58 -0.41
CA ALA A 35 -5.53 -0.72 0.72
C ALA A 35 -6.85 -1.23 1.31
N TYR A 36 -6.72 -2.00 2.38
CA TYR A 36 -7.82 -2.36 3.29
C TYR A 36 -7.93 -1.31 4.40
N SER A 37 -9.10 -1.23 5.04
CA SER A 37 -9.38 -0.18 6.04
C SER A 37 -8.41 -0.23 7.21
N ILE A 38 -7.96 -1.44 7.58
CA ILE A 38 -6.98 -1.65 8.65
C ILE A 38 -5.65 -0.94 8.40
N PHE A 39 -5.19 -0.89 7.15
CA PHE A 39 -3.93 -0.22 6.81
C PHE A 39 -4.05 1.29 6.89
N VAL A 40 -5.23 1.84 6.58
CA VAL A 40 -5.50 3.26 6.76
C VAL A 40 -5.56 3.61 8.25
N GLN A 41 -6.25 2.79 9.05
CA GLN A 41 -6.37 3.01 10.49
C GLN A 41 -5.04 2.91 11.23
N GLN A 42 -4.14 2.04 10.78
CA GLN A 42 -2.81 1.87 11.38
C GLN A 42 -1.77 2.86 10.86
N GLY A 43 -1.88 3.27 9.59
CA GLY A 43 -0.87 4.06 8.90
C GLY A 43 -1.08 5.57 8.95
N TYR A 44 -2.27 6.03 9.32
CA TYR A 44 -2.63 7.45 9.29
C TYR A 44 -3.42 7.86 10.53
N GLU A 45 -3.04 8.99 11.13
CA GLU A 45 -3.81 9.59 12.24
C GLU A 45 -5.21 10.06 11.79
N ASN A 46 -5.31 10.54 10.55
CA ASN A 46 -6.56 10.99 9.94
C ASN A 46 -6.73 10.34 8.56
N SER A 47 -7.93 9.84 8.28
CA SER A 47 -8.28 9.21 6.99
C SER A 47 -8.45 10.20 5.84
N ARG A 48 -8.55 11.51 6.16
CA ARG A 48 -8.75 12.61 5.23
C ARG A 48 -7.63 13.64 5.38
N GLU A 49 -6.96 13.93 4.27
CA GLU A 49 -5.94 14.98 4.19
C GLU A 49 -6.58 16.38 4.20
N ALA A 50 -5.80 17.42 4.53
CA ALA A 50 -6.27 18.82 4.53
C ALA A 50 -6.77 19.30 3.16
N THR A 51 -6.29 18.67 2.08
CA THR A 51 -6.74 18.89 0.70
C THR A 51 -8.14 18.32 0.43
N GLY A 52 -8.65 17.48 1.34
CA GLY A 52 -9.88 16.72 1.16
C GLY A 52 -9.68 15.34 0.54
N ARG A 53 -8.46 14.98 0.11
CA ARG A 53 -8.12 13.65 -0.42
C ARG A 53 -8.25 12.58 0.65
N ILE A 54 -8.82 11.43 0.30
CA ILE A 54 -8.89 10.25 1.18
C ILE A 54 -7.62 9.42 0.97
N VAL A 55 -6.96 9.02 2.06
CA VAL A 55 -5.65 8.36 2.03
C VAL A 55 -5.63 7.00 1.31
N TYR A 56 -6.82 6.42 1.08
CA TYR A 56 -7.01 5.26 0.19
C TYR A 56 -6.42 5.45 -1.21
N ALA A 57 -6.41 6.69 -1.70
CA ALA A 57 -5.88 7.06 -3.01
C ALA A 57 -4.34 6.96 -3.11
N ASN A 58 -3.62 6.67 -2.01
CA ASN A 58 -2.18 6.43 -2.04
C ASN A 58 -1.83 5.01 -2.52
N CYS A 59 -2.77 4.07 -2.44
CA CYS A 59 -2.59 2.70 -2.92
C CYS A 59 -3.54 2.36 -4.08
N HIS A 60 -4.80 2.80 -4.04
CA HIS A 60 -5.77 2.62 -5.12
C HIS A 60 -5.67 3.79 -6.11
N LEU A 61 -4.80 3.63 -7.11
CA LEU A 61 -4.45 4.71 -8.05
C LEU A 61 -5.52 4.92 -9.14
N ALA A 62 -6.35 3.91 -9.41
CA ALA A 62 -7.43 4.02 -10.37
C ALA A 62 -8.63 4.75 -9.76
N ASN A 63 -9.12 5.77 -10.46
CA ASN A 63 -10.30 6.50 -10.02
C ASN A 63 -11.57 5.79 -10.50
N LYS A 64 -12.50 5.55 -9.58
CA LYS A 64 -13.85 5.06 -9.88
C LYS A 64 -14.85 5.97 -9.17
N PRO A 65 -15.93 6.41 -9.85
CA PRO A 65 -16.95 7.22 -9.20
C PRO A 65 -17.63 6.41 -8.08
N VAL A 66 -17.99 7.15 -7.02
CA VAL A 66 -18.75 6.68 -5.86
C VAL A 66 -19.81 7.74 -5.61
N ASP A 67 -21.04 7.30 -5.36
CA ASP A 67 -22.18 8.15 -5.06
C ASP A 67 -22.56 7.98 -3.59
N ILE A 68 -23.18 9.00 -3.00
CA ILE A 68 -23.72 8.94 -1.65
C ILE A 68 -25.05 9.66 -1.62
N GLU A 69 -26.08 8.98 -1.13
CA GLU A 69 -27.42 9.56 -0.96
C GLU A 69 -27.74 9.64 0.53
N VAL A 70 -28.16 10.83 0.96
CA VAL A 70 -28.60 11.12 2.32
C VAL A 70 -29.84 12.02 2.30
N PRO A 71 -30.72 11.93 3.30
CA PRO A 71 -31.83 12.88 3.44
C PRO A 71 -31.29 14.32 3.57
N GLN A 72 -32.03 15.28 3.00
CA GLN A 72 -31.65 16.70 3.05
C GLN A 72 -31.55 17.25 4.49
N ALA A 73 -32.42 16.76 5.39
CA ALA A 73 -32.43 17.14 6.79
C ALA A 73 -32.91 15.96 7.64
N VAL A 74 -32.44 15.91 8.89
CA VAL A 74 -32.83 14.91 9.89
C VAL A 74 -33.15 15.60 11.20
N LEU A 75 -34.09 15.04 11.96
CA LEU A 75 -34.38 15.52 13.31
C LEU A 75 -33.28 15.06 14.28
N PRO A 76 -33.05 15.80 15.38
CA PRO A 76 -32.17 15.33 16.46
C PRO A 76 -32.60 13.95 16.96
N ASP A 77 -31.62 13.12 17.30
CA ASP A 77 -31.84 11.77 17.85
C ASP A 77 -32.69 10.83 16.97
N THR A 78 -32.67 11.05 15.66
CA THR A 78 -33.37 10.20 14.67
C THR A 78 -32.36 9.41 13.83
N VAL A 79 -32.60 8.10 13.68
CA VAL A 79 -31.81 7.24 12.80
C VAL A 79 -32.19 7.52 11.34
N PHE A 80 -31.19 7.67 10.47
CA PHE A 80 -31.37 7.79 9.03
C PHE A 80 -30.38 6.87 8.29
N GLU A 81 -30.66 6.61 7.02
CA GLU A 81 -29.83 5.80 6.15
C GLU A 81 -28.94 6.67 5.26
N ALA A 82 -27.69 6.26 5.09
CA ALA A 82 -26.77 6.78 4.08
C ALA A 82 -26.47 5.65 3.10
N VAL A 83 -26.92 5.79 1.86
CA VAL A 83 -26.71 4.79 0.80
C VAL A 83 -25.40 5.13 0.09
N VAL A 84 -24.52 4.14 -0.08
CA VAL A 84 -23.16 4.25 -0.65
C VAL A 84 -22.94 3.21 -1.74
#